data_AF-A0A0H3CWX0-F1
#
_entry.id   AF-A0A0H3CWX0-F1
#
_cell.length_a   1.000
_cell.length_b   1.000
_cell.length_c   1.000
_cell.angle_alpha   90.00
_cell.angle_beta   90.00
_cell.angle_gamma   90.00
#
_symmetry.space_group_name_H-M   'P 1'
#
loop_
_entity.id
_entity.type
_entity.pdbx_description
1 polymer ?
#
loop_
_entity_poly.entity_id
_entity_poly.type
_entity_poly.pdbx_seq_one_letter_code
_entity_poly.pdbx_strand_id
1 'polypeptide(L)'
;MTPLVLAVAVPGVAPLVADRARDLFSDDVLSARGESYPELVAGQYWATDAVLGELASSRVLDEVRQHTHAQLGTSGQQVTLESHRAGRIDLESITAVVEERHDPLGGTAFVADPQGSEETALVEFRLDSGAGAEIPALVPGDGAGARPYLSDGKIRFVEQGKPEHLVIRAKTEHCFCLWRVRIEYSYRGGKHTLVVPPAGQPAFATTAWGPHKVEYNMRIEGAQRYDCVAQPETCRFKPTS
;
A
#
# COMPACT_ATOMS: atom_id res chain seq x y z
N MET A 1 -15.33 -55.74 -6.84
CA MET A 1 -13.90 -55.99 -7.09
C MET A 1 -13.18 -54.68 -6.92
N THR A 2 -12.46 -54.53 -5.83
CA THR A 2 -11.82 -53.28 -5.39
C THR A 2 -10.33 -53.39 -5.70
N PRO A 3 -9.69 -52.45 -6.43
CA PRO A 3 -8.25 -52.50 -6.59
C PRO A 3 -7.59 -51.91 -5.34
N LEU A 4 -6.78 -52.74 -4.69
CA LEU A 4 -5.88 -52.34 -3.62
C LEU A 4 -4.67 -51.66 -4.28
N VAL A 5 -4.47 -50.36 -4.09
CA VAL A 5 -3.23 -49.69 -4.48
C VAL A 5 -2.25 -49.80 -3.32
N LEU A 6 -1.23 -50.65 -3.47
CA LEU A 6 -0.09 -50.69 -2.56
C LEU A 6 0.74 -49.41 -2.73
N ALA A 7 0.67 -48.51 -1.74
CA ALA A 7 1.64 -47.44 -1.59
C ALA A 7 2.93 -48.04 -1.00
N VAL A 8 3.95 -48.23 -1.84
CA VAL A 8 5.31 -48.54 -1.39
C VAL A 8 5.89 -47.25 -0.79
N ALA A 9 6.07 -47.25 0.53
CA ALA A 9 6.72 -46.15 1.25
C ALA A 9 8.23 -46.18 0.98
N VAL A 10 8.66 -45.48 -0.09
CA VAL A 10 10.08 -45.19 -0.31
C VAL A 10 10.46 -43.98 0.57
N PRO A 11 11.38 -44.13 1.55
CA PRO A 11 11.84 -43.02 2.37
C PRO A 11 12.67 -42.09 1.49
N GLY A 12 12.06 -40.99 1.04
CA GLY A 12 12.64 -40.02 0.11
C GLY A 12 11.65 -39.50 -0.93
N VAL A 13 10.57 -40.23 -1.19
CA VAL A 13 9.53 -39.85 -2.17
C VAL A 13 8.32 -39.20 -1.50
N ALA A 14 8.13 -39.44 -0.20
CA ALA A 14 7.00 -38.90 0.58
C ALA A 14 6.87 -37.37 0.60
N PRO A 15 7.94 -36.55 0.77
CA PRO A 15 7.78 -35.10 0.73
C PRO A 15 7.41 -34.60 -0.68
N LEU A 16 7.97 -35.20 -1.74
CA LEU A 16 7.69 -34.85 -3.14
C LEU A 16 6.27 -35.20 -3.59
N VAL A 17 5.73 -36.34 -3.11
CA VAL A 17 4.37 -36.78 -3.45
C VAL A 17 3.31 -36.06 -2.63
N ALA A 18 3.59 -35.75 -1.37
CA ALA A 18 2.73 -34.88 -0.56
C ALA A 18 2.68 -33.45 -1.12
N ASP A 19 3.79 -32.94 -1.66
CA ASP A 19 3.84 -31.65 -2.36
C ASP A 19 3.02 -31.67 -3.65
N ARG A 20 3.20 -32.69 -4.51
CA ARG A 20 2.42 -32.82 -5.76
C ARG A 20 0.92 -32.98 -5.52
N ALA A 21 0.53 -33.58 -4.39
CA ALA A 21 -0.87 -33.68 -4.02
C ALA A 21 -1.45 -32.35 -3.54
N ARG A 22 -0.66 -31.47 -2.90
CA ARG A 22 -1.07 -30.10 -2.53
C ARG A 22 -1.03 -29.11 -3.69
N ASP A 23 -0.14 -29.32 -4.67
CA ASP A 23 -0.12 -28.59 -5.94
C ASP A 23 -1.47 -28.66 -6.68
N LEU A 24 -2.33 -29.64 -6.38
CA LEU A 24 -3.65 -29.82 -6.99
C LEU A 24 -4.80 -29.03 -6.35
N PHE A 25 -4.59 -28.40 -5.17
CA PHE A 25 -5.70 -27.80 -4.40
C PHE A 25 -5.63 -26.27 -4.25
N SER A 26 -4.55 -25.63 -4.69
CA SER A 26 -4.45 -24.17 -4.81
C SER A 26 -3.65 -23.86 -6.05
N ASP A 27 -4.24 -23.22 -7.05
CA ASP A 27 -3.54 -22.86 -8.29
C ASP A 27 -2.42 -21.84 -8.05
N ASP A 28 -2.49 -21.06 -6.97
CA ASP A 28 -1.55 -19.98 -6.70
C ASP A 28 -0.39 -20.43 -5.80
N VAL A 29 0.85 -20.22 -6.29
CA VAL A 29 2.10 -20.53 -5.57
C VAL A 29 2.31 -19.60 -4.37
N LEU A 30 2.03 -18.32 -4.58
CA LEU A 30 2.16 -17.24 -3.61
C LEU A 30 0.86 -16.45 -3.68
N SER A 31 0.31 -16.08 -2.52
CA SER A 31 -0.82 -15.13 -2.46
C SER A 31 -0.39 -13.86 -1.76
N ALA A 32 -1.09 -12.77 -2.08
CA ALA A 32 -0.84 -11.49 -1.46
C ALA A 32 -2.15 -10.75 -1.17
N ARG A 33 -2.21 -10.11 -0.01
CA ARG A 33 -3.32 -9.24 0.39
C ARG A 33 -2.77 -7.87 0.76
N GLY A 34 -3.33 -6.84 0.15
CA GLY A 34 -3.01 -5.45 0.42
C GLY A 34 -4.12 -4.76 1.19
N GLU A 35 -3.75 -3.90 2.14
CA GLU A 35 -4.68 -3.03 2.85
C GLU A 35 -4.05 -1.67 3.13
N SER A 36 -4.91 -0.67 3.31
CA SER A 36 -4.48 0.63 3.83
C SER A 36 -3.97 0.45 5.26
N TYR A 37 -2.82 1.04 5.54
CA TYR A 37 -2.18 1.01 6.86
C TYR A 37 -1.82 2.44 7.29
N PRO A 38 -2.85 3.27 7.56
CA PRO A 38 -2.65 4.70 7.76
C PRO A 38 -1.83 5.04 9.00
N GLU A 39 -1.75 4.13 9.98
CA GLU A 39 -0.96 4.25 11.21
C GLU A 39 0.55 4.36 10.94
N LEU A 40 1.00 3.93 9.75
CA LEU A 40 2.38 4.14 9.30
C LEU A 40 2.74 5.62 9.18
N VAL A 41 1.75 6.50 9.01
CA VAL A 41 1.93 7.95 8.97
C VAL A 41 1.56 8.49 10.35
N ALA A 42 2.48 9.18 11.01
CA ALA A 42 2.31 9.57 12.41
C ALA A 42 1.09 10.49 12.67
N GLY A 43 0.61 11.20 11.64
CA GLY A 43 -0.59 12.04 11.68
C GLY A 43 -1.68 11.51 10.75
N GLN A 44 -2.91 12.01 10.92
CA GLN A 44 -4.01 11.68 10.03
C GLN A 44 -4.23 12.83 9.04
N TYR A 45 -3.79 12.60 7.81
CA TYR A 45 -3.93 13.56 6.73
C TYR A 45 -4.71 12.89 5.61
N TRP A 46 -5.94 13.37 5.37
CA TRP A 46 -6.85 12.81 4.39
C TRP A 46 -7.48 13.92 3.57
N ALA A 47 -7.75 13.66 2.30
CA ALA A 47 -8.56 14.55 1.48
C ALA A 47 -9.62 13.77 0.70
N THR A 48 -10.65 14.52 0.33
CA THR A 48 -11.71 14.10 -0.59
C THR A 48 -11.98 15.19 -1.64
N ASP A 49 -12.52 14.80 -2.78
CA ASP A 49 -13.05 15.71 -3.80
C ASP A 49 -14.36 16.40 -3.37
N ALA A 50 -15.08 15.83 -2.41
CA ALA A 50 -16.30 16.42 -1.86
C ALA A 50 -16.02 17.68 -1.03
N VAL A 51 -16.90 18.69 -1.16
CA VAL A 51 -16.90 19.88 -0.29
C VAL A 51 -17.86 19.64 0.86
N LEU A 52 -17.31 19.40 2.06
CA LEU A 52 -18.11 19.12 3.24
C LEU A 52 -18.55 20.41 3.93
N GLY A 53 -19.82 20.43 4.33
CA GLY A 53 -20.42 21.48 5.16
C GLY A 53 -19.90 21.43 6.59
N GLU A 54 -20.57 22.11 7.52
CA GLU A 54 -20.26 22.03 8.94
C GLU A 54 -20.63 20.64 9.52
N LEU A 55 -19.69 20.02 10.21
CA LEU A 55 -19.84 18.70 10.80
C LEU A 55 -19.40 18.73 12.26
N ALA A 56 -19.98 17.84 13.08
CA ALA A 56 -19.44 17.57 14.40
C ALA A 56 -18.02 17.00 14.29
N SER A 57 -17.10 17.44 15.16
CA SER A 57 -15.68 17.05 15.14
C SER A 57 -15.44 15.55 15.02
N SER A 58 -16.25 14.74 15.73
CA SER A 58 -16.13 13.28 15.74
C SER A 58 -16.52 12.60 14.41
N ARG A 59 -17.19 13.31 13.50
CA ARG A 59 -17.71 12.75 12.25
C ARG A 59 -16.92 13.14 11.01
N VAL A 60 -16.04 14.12 11.11
CA VAL A 60 -15.38 14.71 9.93
C VAL A 60 -14.60 13.66 9.14
N LEU A 61 -13.76 12.86 9.81
CA LEU A 61 -12.94 11.86 9.14
C LEU A 61 -13.78 10.74 8.51
N ASP A 62 -14.83 10.29 9.20
CA ASP A 62 -15.74 9.28 8.68
C ASP A 62 -16.47 9.78 7.43
N GLU A 63 -16.90 11.04 7.43
CA GLU A 63 -17.54 11.65 6.28
C GLU A 63 -16.56 11.76 5.10
N VAL A 64 -15.32 12.21 5.32
CA VAL A 64 -14.27 12.23 4.28
C VAL A 64 -14.11 10.84 3.65
N ARG A 65 -14.11 9.78 4.46
CA ARG A 65 -13.95 8.38 4.00
C ARG A 65 -15.16 7.79 3.28
N GLN A 66 -16.34 8.41 3.39
CA GLN A 66 -17.54 7.99 2.65
C GLN A 66 -17.55 8.46 1.19
N HIS A 67 -16.66 9.40 0.83
CA HIS A 67 -16.47 9.91 -0.53
C HIS A 67 -15.19 9.35 -1.15
N THR A 68 -14.86 9.75 -2.37
CA THR A 68 -13.55 9.49 -2.97
C THR A 68 -12.49 10.14 -2.10
N HIS A 69 -11.58 9.33 -1.54
CA HIS A 69 -10.62 9.82 -0.56
C HIS A 69 -9.24 9.19 -0.70
N ALA A 70 -8.23 9.88 -0.19
CA ALA A 70 -6.87 9.36 -0.08
C ALA A 70 -6.09 10.07 1.03
N GLN A 71 -5.01 9.44 1.50
CA GLN A 71 -4.08 10.10 2.40
C GLN A 71 -3.28 11.19 1.65
N LEU A 72 -3.03 12.31 2.34
CA LEU A 72 -2.39 13.51 1.79
C LEU A 72 -0.85 13.44 1.88
N GLY A 73 -0.20 13.65 0.74
CA GLY A 73 1.25 13.67 0.51
C GLY A 73 1.93 12.30 0.67
N THR A 74 1.64 11.60 1.76
CA THR A 74 2.16 10.28 2.09
C THR A 74 1.03 9.36 2.55
N SER A 75 1.04 8.13 2.06
CA SER A 75 0.13 7.07 2.49
C SER A 75 0.87 5.84 2.97
N GLY A 76 0.25 5.09 3.88
CA GLY A 76 0.74 3.81 4.36
C GLY A 76 -0.08 2.63 3.85
N GLN A 77 0.62 1.55 3.49
CA GLN A 77 0.02 0.30 3.04
C GLN A 77 0.74 -0.87 3.69
N GLN A 78 0.00 -1.95 3.91
CA GLN A 78 0.57 -3.24 4.29
C GLN A 78 0.21 -4.27 3.24
N VAL A 79 1.21 -4.96 2.71
CA VAL A 79 1.02 -6.12 1.84
C VAL A 79 1.51 -7.36 2.56
N THR A 80 0.59 -8.27 2.87
CA THR A 80 0.90 -9.57 3.46
C THR A 80 1.10 -10.60 2.35
N LEU A 81 2.23 -11.30 2.37
CA LEU A 81 2.60 -12.36 1.45
C LEU A 81 2.51 -13.71 2.16
N GLU A 82 1.85 -14.68 1.54
CA GLU A 82 1.72 -16.03 2.09
C GLU A 82 2.02 -17.08 1.03
N SER A 83 2.98 -17.96 1.33
CA SER A 83 3.36 -19.08 0.48
C SER A 83 2.44 -20.28 0.71
N HIS A 84 1.89 -20.82 -0.39
CA HIS A 84 1.08 -22.03 -0.39
C HIS A 84 1.88 -23.29 -0.74
N ARG A 85 3.19 -23.17 -0.96
CA ARG A 85 4.05 -24.25 -1.44
C ARG A 85 5.17 -24.56 -0.47
N ALA A 86 5.51 -25.84 -0.33
CA ALA A 86 6.74 -26.19 0.37
C ALA A 86 7.94 -25.74 -0.48
N GLY A 87 8.84 -24.99 0.17
CA GLY A 87 10.03 -24.43 -0.45
C GLY A 87 10.09 -22.90 -0.35
N ARG A 88 11.24 -22.39 -0.78
CA ARG A 88 11.56 -20.97 -0.82
C ARG A 88 11.01 -20.36 -2.10
N ILE A 89 10.32 -19.24 -1.97
CA ILE A 89 9.90 -18.39 -3.09
C ILE A 89 10.77 -17.14 -3.07
N ASP A 90 11.56 -16.91 -4.11
CA ASP A 90 12.47 -15.78 -4.19
C ASP A 90 11.76 -14.55 -4.74
N LEU A 91 11.84 -13.42 -4.03
CA LEU A 91 11.32 -12.14 -4.53
C LEU A 91 12.37 -11.49 -5.42
N GLU A 92 12.02 -11.27 -6.68
CA GLU A 92 12.92 -10.75 -7.71
C GLU A 92 12.80 -9.25 -7.89
N SER A 93 11.58 -8.70 -7.76
CA SER A 93 11.36 -7.26 -7.86
C SER A 93 10.08 -6.85 -7.13
N ILE A 94 10.07 -5.62 -6.61
CA ILE A 94 8.89 -4.99 -6.04
C ILE A 94 8.81 -3.59 -6.65
N THR A 95 7.75 -3.32 -7.39
CA THR A 95 7.52 -2.05 -8.07
C THR A 95 6.12 -1.53 -7.79
N ALA A 96 5.94 -0.21 -7.79
CA ALA A 96 4.63 0.40 -7.86
C ALA A 96 4.27 0.69 -9.32
N VAL A 97 3.02 0.43 -9.68
CA VAL A 97 2.44 0.71 -10.99
C VAL A 97 1.32 1.72 -10.77
N VAL A 98 1.53 2.95 -11.24
CA VAL A 98 0.50 3.99 -11.22
C VAL A 98 -0.44 3.76 -12.41
N GLU A 99 -1.69 3.39 -12.13
CA GLU A 99 -2.70 3.10 -13.13
C GLU A 99 -3.32 4.39 -13.68
N GLU A 100 -3.61 5.34 -12.79
CA GLU A 100 -4.22 6.62 -13.13
C GLU A 100 -3.57 7.76 -12.36
N ARG A 101 -3.49 8.92 -13.02
CA ARG A 101 -3.03 10.18 -12.42
C ARG A 101 -4.07 11.25 -12.72
N HIS A 102 -4.58 11.87 -11.68
CA HIS A 102 -5.50 12.99 -11.73
C HIS A 102 -4.93 14.17 -10.94
N ASP A 103 -5.59 15.32 -11.07
CA ASP A 103 -5.29 16.47 -10.20
C ASP A 103 -5.52 16.10 -8.73
N PRO A 104 -4.74 16.66 -7.78
CA PRO A 104 -4.93 16.41 -6.36
C PRO A 104 -6.36 16.72 -5.89
N LEU A 105 -6.84 15.96 -4.90
CA LEU A 105 -8.21 16.09 -4.39
C LEU A 105 -8.43 17.46 -3.71
N GLY A 106 -9.10 18.38 -4.41
CA GLY A 106 -9.26 19.78 -3.98
C GLY A 106 -10.53 20.11 -3.17
N GLY A 107 -11.30 19.12 -2.73
CA GLY A 107 -12.57 19.33 -2.02
C GLY A 107 -12.37 19.72 -0.55
N THR A 108 -12.26 18.70 0.30
CA THR A 108 -12.06 18.88 1.75
C THR A 108 -10.82 18.12 2.21
N ALA A 109 -9.96 18.80 2.98
CA ALA A 109 -8.88 18.17 3.71
C ALA A 109 -9.22 18.02 5.19
N PHE A 110 -8.77 16.91 5.79
CA PHE A 110 -8.76 16.65 7.21
C PHE A 110 -7.31 16.46 7.65
N VAL A 111 -6.90 17.23 8.65
CA VAL A 111 -5.52 17.31 9.14
C VAL A 111 -5.53 17.13 10.65
N ALA A 112 -4.89 16.07 11.13
CA ALA A 112 -4.60 15.86 12.53
C ALA A 112 -3.11 15.58 12.71
N ASP A 113 -2.40 16.54 13.30
CA ASP A 113 -0.95 16.43 13.54
C ASP A 113 -0.63 15.30 14.52
N PRO A 114 0.54 14.65 14.37
CA PRO A 114 0.96 13.51 15.16
C PRO A 114 0.98 13.79 16.67
N GLN A 115 0.59 12.78 17.46
CA GLN A 115 0.73 12.77 18.93
C GLN A 115 1.78 11.75 19.41
N GLY A 116 2.55 11.13 18.50
CA GLY A 116 3.46 10.03 18.81
C GLY A 116 4.51 9.77 17.72
N SER A 117 5.23 8.65 17.84
CA SER A 117 6.28 8.23 16.89
C SER A 117 5.71 7.51 15.67
N GLU A 118 6.39 7.64 14.54
CA GLU A 118 6.07 6.96 13.29
C GLU A 118 6.58 5.52 13.28
N GLU A 119 5.85 4.60 12.63
CA GLU A 119 6.38 3.26 12.32
C GLU A 119 7.36 3.33 11.14
N THR A 120 8.37 2.45 11.16
CA THR A 120 9.40 2.45 10.11
C THR A 120 8.93 1.64 8.91
N ALA A 121 8.73 2.31 7.78
CA ALA A 121 8.42 1.63 6.52
C ALA A 121 9.57 0.71 6.10
N LEU A 122 9.24 -0.46 5.55
CA LEU A 122 10.22 -1.35 4.96
C LEU A 122 10.59 -0.90 3.55
N VAL A 123 9.63 -0.33 2.82
CA VAL A 123 9.82 0.18 1.47
C VAL A 123 9.14 1.52 1.27
N GLU A 124 9.70 2.33 0.37
CA GLU A 124 9.19 3.61 -0.09
C GLU A 124 8.97 3.60 -1.61
N PHE A 125 7.84 4.14 -2.05
CA PHE A 125 7.58 4.48 -3.46
C PHE A 125 7.45 5.99 -3.65
N ARG A 126 8.09 6.52 -4.68
CA ARG A 126 7.95 7.91 -5.12
C ARG A 126 7.06 7.96 -6.35
N LEU A 127 5.77 8.19 -6.14
CA LEU A 127 4.74 8.03 -7.17
C LEU A 127 4.85 9.09 -8.27
N ASP A 128 5.54 10.21 -8.08
CA ASP A 128 5.73 11.24 -9.11
C ASP A 128 6.71 10.83 -10.22
N SER A 129 7.46 9.74 -10.01
CA SER A 129 8.41 9.22 -10.99
C SER A 129 7.67 8.72 -12.24
N GLY A 130 7.91 9.33 -13.40
CA GLY A 130 7.57 8.87 -14.76
C GLY A 130 6.16 8.31 -15.01
N ALA A 131 5.36 8.96 -15.86
CA ALA A 131 4.08 8.39 -16.31
C ALA A 131 4.28 7.03 -17.03
N GLY A 132 3.56 5.99 -16.60
CA GLY A 132 3.58 4.66 -17.21
C GLY A 132 4.82 3.79 -16.92
N ALA A 133 5.76 4.27 -16.11
CA ALA A 133 6.94 3.49 -15.70
C ALA A 133 6.67 2.73 -14.40
N GLU A 134 7.21 1.52 -14.30
CA GLU A 134 7.30 0.81 -13.02
C GLU A 134 8.23 1.58 -12.08
N ILE A 135 7.73 1.91 -10.90
CA ILE A 135 8.45 2.69 -9.90
C ILE A 135 9.11 1.71 -8.93
N PRO A 136 10.45 1.59 -8.91
CA PRO A 136 11.11 0.60 -8.05
C PRO A 136 10.91 0.93 -6.58
N ALA A 137 10.74 -0.12 -5.76
CA ALA A 137 10.74 0.00 -4.32
C ALA A 137 12.11 0.48 -3.83
N LEU A 138 12.09 1.43 -2.90
CA LEU A 138 13.28 1.95 -2.25
C LEU A 138 13.30 1.54 -0.77
N VAL A 139 14.46 1.21 -0.21
CA VAL A 139 14.67 1.05 1.23
C VAL A 139 15.01 2.43 1.80
N PRO A 140 14.31 2.88 2.85
CA PRO A 140 14.68 4.10 3.56
C PRO A 140 16.12 3.96 4.11
N GLY A 141 16.99 4.92 3.80
CA GLY A 141 18.39 4.88 4.22
C GLY A 141 18.67 5.82 5.39
N ASP A 142 19.50 5.36 6.33
CA ASP A 142 20.06 6.21 7.39
C ASP A 142 21.19 7.08 6.78
N GLY A 143 20.87 8.32 6.43
CA GLY A 143 21.83 9.35 6.01
C GLY A 143 22.42 9.24 4.59
N ALA A 144 22.34 8.08 3.93
CA ALA A 144 22.92 7.85 2.59
C ALA A 144 21.91 7.95 1.42
N GLY A 145 20.68 8.40 1.68
CA GLY A 145 19.60 8.40 0.70
C GLY A 145 18.93 7.02 0.54
N ALA A 146 17.74 7.02 -0.09
CA ALA A 146 16.98 5.80 -0.33
C ALA A 146 17.66 4.93 -1.41
N ARG A 147 17.68 3.61 -1.21
CA ARG A 147 18.39 2.65 -2.08
C ARG A 147 17.43 1.65 -2.72
N PRO A 148 17.70 1.07 -3.89
CA PRO A 148 16.83 0.03 -4.46
C PRO A 148 16.61 -1.15 -3.50
N TYR A 149 15.38 -1.66 -3.45
CA TYR A 149 15.00 -2.73 -2.53
C TYR A 149 15.84 -3.99 -2.66
N LEU A 150 16.25 -4.39 -3.86
CA LEU A 150 17.00 -5.63 -4.03
C LEU A 150 18.42 -5.57 -3.44
N SER A 151 18.97 -4.37 -3.24
CA SER A 151 20.29 -4.21 -2.63
C SER A 151 20.26 -4.46 -1.12
N ASP A 152 19.29 -3.86 -0.43
CA ASP A 152 19.24 -3.78 1.05
C ASP A 152 17.89 -4.25 1.64
N GLY A 153 17.06 -4.91 0.86
CA GLY A 153 15.72 -5.33 1.23
C GLY A 153 15.73 -6.40 2.32
N LYS A 154 14.84 -6.22 3.31
CA LYS A 154 14.72 -7.10 4.48
C LYS A 154 14.02 -8.43 4.15
N ILE A 155 13.13 -8.45 3.16
CA ILE A 155 12.39 -9.66 2.74
C ILE A 155 12.89 -10.04 1.35
N ARG A 156 13.65 -11.12 1.27
CA ARG A 156 14.20 -11.63 -0.01
C ARG A 156 13.50 -12.90 -0.50
N PHE A 157 12.78 -13.56 0.40
CA PHE A 157 12.07 -14.78 0.10
C PHE A 157 10.88 -14.96 1.04
N VAL A 158 9.94 -15.80 0.64
CA VAL A 158 8.76 -16.20 1.43
C VAL A 158 8.77 -17.73 1.59
N GLU A 159 8.50 -18.21 2.81
CA GLU A 159 8.43 -19.63 3.14
C GLU A 159 7.01 -20.02 3.59
N GLN A 160 6.67 -21.30 3.45
CA GLN A 160 5.39 -21.81 3.93
C GLN A 160 5.26 -21.65 5.45
N GLY A 161 4.08 -21.20 5.89
CA GLY A 161 3.75 -21.08 7.32
C GLY A 161 4.39 -19.87 8.01
N LYS A 162 5.08 -19.00 7.27
CA LYS A 162 5.60 -17.72 7.75
C LYS A 162 5.12 -16.60 6.81
N PRO A 163 3.95 -15.99 7.10
CA PRO A 163 3.53 -14.81 6.37
C PRO A 163 4.56 -13.69 6.52
N GLU A 164 4.89 -13.04 5.40
CA GLU A 164 5.80 -11.90 5.38
C GLU A 164 4.98 -10.62 5.18
N HIS A 165 5.34 -9.55 5.89
CA HIS A 165 4.60 -8.28 5.84
C HIS A 165 5.47 -7.18 5.23
N LEU A 166 5.09 -6.72 4.05
CA LEU A 166 5.68 -5.58 3.38
C LEU A 166 4.96 -4.30 3.83
N VAL A 167 5.60 -3.55 4.73
CA VAL A 167 5.13 -2.23 5.16
C VAL A 167 5.64 -1.18 4.17
N ILE A 168 4.71 -0.56 3.45
CA ILE A 168 4.96 0.30 2.30
C ILE A 168 4.55 1.74 2.64
N ARG A 169 5.45 2.69 2.33
CA ARG A 169 5.17 4.12 2.33
C ARG A 169 5.15 4.64 0.90
N ALA A 170 4.05 5.20 0.45
CA ALA A 170 3.99 5.82 -0.88
C ALA A 170 3.87 7.34 -0.76
N LYS A 171 4.61 8.07 -1.59
CA LYS A 171 4.69 9.54 -1.56
C LYS A 171 4.36 10.14 -2.92
N THR A 172 3.61 11.24 -2.92
CA THR A 172 3.41 12.09 -4.11
C THR A 172 3.35 13.57 -3.73
N GLU A 173 3.88 14.40 -4.60
CA GLU A 173 3.86 15.86 -4.54
C GLU A 173 2.98 16.49 -5.62
N HIS A 174 2.48 15.70 -6.59
CA HIS A 174 1.83 16.27 -7.79
C HIS A 174 0.48 15.69 -8.19
N CYS A 175 0.11 14.46 -7.79
CA CYS A 175 -1.09 13.79 -8.30
C CYS A 175 -2.05 13.34 -7.19
N PHE A 176 -3.32 13.16 -7.55
CA PHE A 176 -4.09 12.05 -7.04
C PHE A 176 -3.75 10.81 -7.88
N CYS A 177 -3.00 9.89 -7.28
CA CYS A 177 -2.51 8.69 -7.94
C CYS A 177 -3.30 7.46 -7.47
N LEU A 178 -3.84 6.71 -8.43
CA LEU A 178 -4.35 5.35 -8.22
C LEU A 178 -3.27 4.36 -8.64
N TRP A 179 -2.89 3.45 -7.76
CA TRP A 179 -1.70 2.62 -7.97
C TRP A 179 -1.80 1.24 -7.31
N ARG A 180 -0.97 0.32 -7.79
CA ARG A 180 -0.84 -1.05 -7.28
C ARG A 180 0.63 -1.41 -7.08
N VAL A 181 0.88 -2.43 -6.29
CA VAL A 181 2.19 -3.06 -6.15
C VAL A 181 2.26 -4.24 -7.11
N ARG A 182 3.32 -4.29 -7.91
CA ARG A 182 3.70 -5.45 -8.72
C ARG A 182 4.89 -6.12 -8.04
N ILE A 183 4.79 -7.43 -7.83
CA ILE A 183 5.83 -8.25 -7.21
C ILE A 183 6.19 -9.35 -8.20
N GLU A 184 7.41 -9.35 -8.70
CA GLU A 184 7.94 -10.47 -9.46
C GLU A 184 8.64 -11.44 -8.53
N TYR A 185 8.41 -12.74 -8.73
CA TYR A 185 8.99 -13.78 -7.93
C TYR A 185 9.32 -15.01 -8.77
N SER A 186 10.24 -15.82 -8.26
CA SER A 186 10.54 -17.13 -8.87
C SER A 186 10.34 -18.29 -7.89
N TYR A 187 9.88 -19.39 -8.47
CA TYR A 187 9.68 -20.65 -7.76
C TYR A 187 9.99 -21.82 -8.70
N ARG A 188 10.88 -22.72 -8.28
CA ARG A 188 11.32 -23.91 -9.05
C ARG A 188 11.72 -23.59 -10.51
N GLY A 189 12.35 -22.43 -10.72
CA GLY A 189 12.81 -21.97 -12.04
C GLY A 189 11.74 -21.31 -12.91
N GLY A 190 10.48 -21.28 -12.46
CA GLY A 190 9.41 -20.49 -13.07
C GLY A 190 9.43 -19.05 -12.56
N LYS A 191 9.12 -18.10 -13.44
CA LYS A 191 8.92 -16.68 -13.10
C LYS A 191 7.43 -16.35 -13.08
N HIS A 192 7.04 -15.56 -12.11
CA HIS A 192 5.65 -15.24 -11.83
C HIS A 192 5.52 -13.79 -11.37
N THR A 193 4.30 -13.26 -11.46
CA THR A 193 3.99 -11.88 -11.08
C THR A 193 2.71 -11.85 -10.25
N LEU A 194 2.75 -11.15 -9.12
CA LEU A 194 1.58 -10.79 -8.34
C LEU A 194 1.31 -9.29 -8.47
N VAL A 195 0.04 -8.93 -8.46
CA VAL A 195 -0.41 -7.54 -8.43
C VAL A 195 -1.30 -7.34 -7.20
N VAL A 196 -1.03 -6.31 -6.42
CA VAL A 196 -1.68 -6.06 -5.13
C VAL A 196 -2.13 -4.60 -5.02
N PRO A 197 -3.43 -4.33 -4.79
CA PRO A 197 -4.54 -5.28 -4.77
C PRO A 197 -4.72 -5.96 -6.15
N PRO A 198 -5.38 -7.13 -6.26
CA PRO A 198 -5.57 -7.79 -7.54
C PRO A 198 -6.52 -7.01 -8.45
N ALA A 199 -6.44 -7.25 -9.76
CA ALA A 199 -7.34 -6.66 -10.75
C ALA A 199 -8.81 -6.91 -10.38
N GLY A 200 -9.66 -5.89 -10.49
CA GLY A 200 -11.06 -5.93 -10.08
C GLY A 200 -11.34 -5.51 -8.63
N GLN A 201 -10.30 -5.35 -7.81
CA GLN A 201 -10.41 -4.65 -6.53
C GLN A 201 -9.95 -3.19 -6.68
N PRO A 202 -10.45 -2.25 -5.86
CA PRO A 202 -9.97 -0.87 -5.85
C PRO A 202 -8.45 -0.81 -5.69
N ALA A 203 -7.80 0.04 -6.49
CA ALA A 203 -6.38 0.32 -6.36
C ALA A 203 -6.10 1.09 -5.05
N PHE A 204 -4.83 1.14 -4.64
CA PHE A 204 -4.43 2.07 -3.60
C PHE A 204 -4.52 3.50 -4.12
N ALA A 205 -4.71 4.45 -3.20
CA ALA A 205 -4.90 5.83 -3.51
C ALA A 205 -4.04 6.73 -2.61
N THR A 206 -3.33 7.67 -3.22
CA THR A 206 -2.53 8.68 -2.54
C THR A 206 -2.72 10.00 -3.27
N THR A 207 -3.00 11.09 -2.55
CA THR A 207 -3.15 12.42 -3.16
C THR A 207 -2.07 13.34 -2.64
N ALA A 208 -1.53 14.18 -3.51
CA ALA A 208 -0.61 15.24 -3.10
C ALA A 208 -1.32 16.27 -2.22
N TRP A 209 -0.52 17.00 -1.45
CA TRP A 209 -0.96 18.25 -0.85
C TRP A 209 -1.32 19.26 -1.94
N GLY A 210 -2.32 20.10 -1.71
CA GLY A 210 -2.70 21.12 -2.68
C GLY A 210 -3.75 22.10 -2.14
N PRO A 211 -4.27 23.00 -3.00
CA PRO A 211 -5.43 23.80 -2.68
C PRO A 211 -6.62 22.91 -2.32
N HIS A 212 -7.14 23.05 -1.11
CA HIS A 212 -8.45 22.50 -0.75
C HIS A 212 -9.45 23.64 -0.63
N LYS A 213 -10.73 23.40 -0.92
CA LYS A 213 -11.79 24.40 -0.69
C LYS A 213 -12.11 24.53 0.79
N VAL A 214 -12.03 23.42 1.51
CA VAL A 214 -12.30 23.34 2.96
C VAL A 214 -11.17 22.58 3.64
N GLU A 215 -10.74 23.05 4.80
CA GLU A 215 -9.76 22.37 5.64
C GLU A 215 -10.34 22.18 7.05
N TYR A 216 -10.22 20.98 7.58
CA TYR A 216 -10.56 20.65 8.96
C TYR A 216 -9.27 20.33 9.72
N ASN A 217 -8.91 21.17 10.68
CA ASN A 217 -7.75 20.94 11.53
C ASN A 217 -8.18 20.43 12.90
N MET A 218 -7.78 19.21 13.24
CA MET A 218 -7.99 18.63 14.55
C MET A 218 -7.11 19.34 15.58
N ARG A 219 -7.74 19.88 16.61
CA ARG A 219 -7.11 20.48 17.80
C ARG A 219 -7.56 19.71 19.05
N ILE A 220 -6.97 20.06 20.19
CA ILE A 220 -7.36 19.48 21.50
C ILE A 220 -8.86 19.66 21.77
N GLU A 221 -9.43 20.81 21.36
CA GLU A 221 -10.84 21.15 21.56
C GLU A 221 -11.79 20.56 20.51
N GLY A 222 -11.25 19.92 19.45
CA GLY A 222 -12.01 19.36 18.34
C GLY A 222 -11.52 19.83 16.98
N ALA A 223 -12.22 19.41 15.92
CA ALA A 223 -11.90 19.78 14.56
C ALA A 223 -12.44 21.19 14.25
N GLN A 224 -11.55 22.10 13.90
CA GLN A 224 -11.91 23.44 13.45
C GLN A 224 -11.98 23.47 11.93
N ARG A 225 -13.11 23.94 11.39
CA ARG A 225 -13.33 24.12 9.94
C ARG A 225 -12.79 25.47 9.47
N TYR A 226 -12.15 25.47 8.31
CA TYR A 226 -11.70 26.66 7.59
C TYR A 226 -12.25 26.64 6.18
N ASP A 227 -12.74 27.80 5.73
CA ASP A 227 -13.13 28.03 4.34
C ASP A 227 -11.93 28.64 3.60
N CYS A 228 -11.21 27.81 2.85
CA CYS A 228 -9.98 28.22 2.20
C CYS A 228 -10.22 29.05 0.93
N VAL A 229 -11.46 29.11 0.44
CA VAL A 229 -11.84 29.98 -0.67
C VAL A 229 -12.08 31.39 -0.16
N ALA A 230 -12.79 31.52 0.97
CA ALA A 230 -13.08 32.81 1.58
C ALA A 230 -11.90 33.38 2.40
N GLN A 231 -11.12 32.52 3.04
CA GLN A 231 -10.05 32.87 3.99
C GLN A 231 -8.78 32.03 3.74
N PRO A 232 -8.16 32.11 2.54
CA PRO A 232 -7.02 31.26 2.15
C PRO A 232 -5.82 31.37 3.10
N GLU A 233 -5.65 32.50 3.78
CA GLU A 233 -4.59 32.74 4.75
C GLU A 233 -4.70 31.89 6.03
N THR A 234 -5.89 31.35 6.31
CA THR A 234 -6.16 30.54 7.51
C THR A 234 -5.90 29.05 7.30
N CYS A 235 -5.82 28.61 6.04
CA CYS A 235 -5.57 27.22 5.68
C CYS A 235 -4.07 26.94 5.56
N ARG A 236 -3.66 25.72 5.93
CA ARG A 236 -2.26 25.29 5.92
C ARG A 236 -1.71 25.19 4.51
N PHE A 237 -2.56 24.80 3.55
CA PHE A 237 -2.21 24.69 2.13
C PHE A 237 -3.03 25.68 1.32
N LYS A 238 -2.38 26.78 0.94
CA LYS A 238 -3.01 27.88 0.22
C LYS A 238 -3.27 27.48 -1.23
N PRO A 239 -4.42 27.82 -1.81
CA PRO A 239 -4.55 27.89 -3.27
C PRO A 239 -3.52 28.87 -3.82
N THR A 240 -2.63 28.39 -4.69
CA THR A 240 -1.83 29.30 -5.52
C THR A 240 -2.77 29.93 -6.54
N SER A 241 -3.03 31.23 -6.35
CA SER A 241 -3.76 32.09 -7.27
C SER A 241 -3.13 32.13 -8.66
#